data_AF-A0AAY4DMT1-F1
#
_entry.id   AF-A0AAY4DMT1-F1
#
_cell.length_a   1.000
_cell.length_b   1.000
_cell.length_c   1.000
_cell.angle_alpha   90.00
_cell.angle_beta   90.00
_cell.angle_gamma   90.00
#
_symmetry.space_group_name_H-M   'P 1'
#
loop_
_entity.id
_entity.type
_entity.pdbx_description
1 polymer ?
#
loop_
_entity_poly.entity_id
_entity_poly.type
_entity_poly.pdbx_seq_one_letter_code
_entity_poly.pdbx_strand_id
1 'polypeptide(L)'
;MFPAGRGSLQARWCVQALKTLQNRSHLPPQVNAVRWSSSDAPVPRITTHYTVHPRDKDLRWEGVEMERFADEADVVIVGGGPAGLSAAIRLKQLANAQEKELRVCLVEKASQIGAHTLSGACLEPSALNELIPDWKEKGAPLNTPVTEDRFAILTEKYRIPVPILPGLPMNNHGNYIVRLGHFVRWLGEQAEELGVEMYPGYAASEVLFHEDGSVKGIATNDVGIAKDGSPKDVFERGMELHAKVTIFGEGCHGHLAKQLYKHFNLRENCQPQTYAIGLKELWVIDEKKWKPGRVDHSVGWPLNRNTYGGSFLYHLNEGEPMVALGLVVGLDYSNPYLSPFREFQRWKHHPSVAPTLEGGSRIAYGARALNEGGFQSLPKLTFPGGLLIGCSPGFMNVPKIKGTHTAMKSGMLAAEAIFAKVTDESLQSETAGVHVPEYEQSLKKSWIWKELYAVRNIRPSFHNYFGLYGGMFYTGVFYWIFRGKEPWTLKHSGKDADQLKPAKDCTPIEYPKPDGKISFDLLSSVALSGTNHEGDQPPHLTLMDDSIPVAKNLAIYDGPEQRFCPAGVYEYVPLETGEGMRLQINAQNCVHCKTCDIKDPSQNINWVVPEGSGGPAYNGM
;
A
#
# COMPACT_ATOMS: atom_id res chain seq x y z
N MET A 1 -75.45 -11.54 -25.71
CA MET A 1 -76.63 -11.10 -26.51
C MET A 1 -77.37 -10.05 -25.67
N PHE A 2 -77.30 -8.76 -26.01
CA PHE A 2 -78.22 -7.95 -26.86
C PHE A 2 -79.56 -7.62 -26.17
N PRO A 3 -80.12 -6.39 -26.30
CA PRO A 3 -80.47 -5.74 -27.58
C PRO A 3 -80.47 -4.18 -27.64
N ALA A 4 -80.84 -3.60 -28.80
CA ALA A 4 -81.55 -2.33 -29.06
C ALA A 4 -81.03 -0.93 -28.59
N GLY A 5 -81.05 0.05 -29.53
CA GLY A 5 -81.89 1.26 -29.39
C GLY A 5 -81.25 2.67 -29.24
N ARG A 6 -81.48 3.53 -30.27
CA ARG A 6 -81.65 5.03 -30.29
C ARG A 6 -80.49 5.91 -29.77
N GLY A 7 -80.17 7.12 -30.25
CA GLY A 7 -80.67 8.05 -31.27
C GLY A 7 -79.96 9.42 -31.13
N SER A 8 -79.75 10.11 -32.26
CA SER A 8 -79.68 11.57 -32.53
C SER A 8 -78.74 12.56 -31.79
N LEU A 9 -77.97 13.29 -32.63
CA LEU A 9 -77.75 14.77 -32.74
C LEU A 9 -76.90 15.57 -31.72
N GLN A 10 -75.78 16.09 -32.26
CA GLN A 10 -75.22 17.46 -32.19
C GLN A 10 -74.72 18.12 -30.88
N ALA A 11 -73.56 18.81 -31.07
CA ALA A 11 -72.97 19.94 -30.32
C ALA A 11 -71.88 19.61 -29.26
N ARG A 12 -70.60 19.94 -29.55
CA ARG A 12 -69.80 21.12 -29.07
C ARG A 12 -69.33 20.93 -27.60
N TRP A 13 -68.07 21.10 -27.16
CA TRP A 13 -66.82 21.77 -27.58
C TRP A 13 -65.67 21.25 -26.69
N CYS A 14 -64.42 21.24 -27.18
CA CYS A 14 -63.14 21.56 -26.48
C CYS A 14 -61.95 21.12 -27.37
N VAL A 15 -61.50 21.94 -28.32
CA VAL A 15 -60.41 22.93 -28.23
C VAL A 15 -59.06 22.38 -28.75
N GLN A 16 -58.79 22.81 -30.00
CA GLN A 16 -57.50 23.16 -30.60
C GLN A 16 -56.43 22.08 -30.85
N ALA A 17 -56.67 21.32 -31.93
CA ALA A 17 -55.64 21.02 -32.93
C ALA A 17 -55.88 21.94 -34.15
N LEU A 18 -54.81 22.38 -34.83
CA LEU A 18 -54.74 23.22 -36.04
C LEU A 18 -54.66 24.76 -35.87
N LYS A 19 -53.44 25.22 -35.58
CA LYS A 19 -52.72 26.42 -36.10
C LYS A 19 -51.23 26.08 -35.81
N THR A 20 -50.27 25.98 -36.73
CA THR A 20 -50.01 26.79 -37.92
C THR A 20 -48.93 26.07 -38.72
N LEU A 21 -49.19 25.77 -39.99
CA LEU A 21 -48.17 25.39 -40.97
C LEU A 21 -47.46 26.66 -41.47
N GLN A 22 -46.14 26.54 -41.62
CA GLN A 22 -45.31 27.18 -42.66
C GLN A 22 -45.31 28.71 -42.72
N ASN A 23 -44.39 29.32 -41.98
CA ASN A 23 -43.38 30.24 -42.52
C ASN A 23 -42.52 30.79 -41.39
N ARG A 24 -41.21 30.50 -41.42
CA ARG A 24 -40.10 31.46 -41.23
C ARG A 24 -38.80 30.72 -40.92
N SER A 25 -37.90 30.77 -41.89
CA SER A 25 -36.46 30.92 -41.70
C SER A 25 -36.16 31.86 -40.52
N HIS A 26 -35.37 31.40 -39.55
CA HIS A 26 -34.34 32.15 -38.82
C HIS A 26 -33.69 31.21 -37.79
N LEU A 27 -32.40 30.93 -37.98
CA LEU A 27 -31.51 30.38 -36.95
C LEU A 27 -31.43 31.33 -35.76
N PRO A 28 -31.41 30.82 -34.52
CA PRO A 28 -30.54 31.40 -33.49
C PRO A 28 -29.93 30.32 -32.55
N PRO A 29 -29.00 30.71 -31.67
CA PRO A 29 -27.57 30.76 -31.91
C PRO A 29 -26.85 29.52 -31.36
N GLN A 30 -25.66 29.25 -31.90
CA GLN A 30 -24.67 28.39 -31.26
C GLN A 30 -24.47 28.85 -29.81
N VAL A 31 -24.80 27.97 -28.87
CA VAL A 31 -24.36 28.10 -27.48
C VAL A 31 -22.85 27.86 -27.53
N ASN A 32 -22.10 28.97 -27.59
CA ASN A 32 -20.67 28.96 -27.38
C ASN A 32 -20.41 28.30 -26.04
N ALA A 33 -19.80 27.11 -26.07
CA ALA A 33 -19.07 26.59 -24.94
C ALA A 33 -17.97 27.60 -24.63
N VAL A 34 -18.24 28.51 -23.70
CA VAL A 34 -17.22 29.41 -23.16
C VAL A 34 -16.28 28.50 -22.37
N ARG A 35 -15.19 28.08 -23.01
CA ARG A 35 -13.97 27.71 -22.29
C ARG A 35 -13.61 28.89 -21.41
N TRP A 36 -13.95 28.80 -20.13
CA TRP A 36 -13.38 29.64 -19.11
C TRP A 36 -11.91 29.23 -18.93
N SER A 37 -11.06 29.65 -19.87
CA SER A 37 -9.66 29.91 -19.56
C SER A 37 -9.63 31.22 -18.78
N SER A 38 -9.87 31.15 -17.47
CA SER A 38 -9.55 32.27 -16.59
C SER A 38 -8.04 32.28 -16.35
N SER A 39 -7.47 33.44 -16.61
CA SER A 39 -6.08 33.80 -16.77
C SER A 39 -5.33 33.99 -15.44
N ASP A 40 -3.99 33.84 -15.51
CA ASP A 40 -2.92 34.45 -14.68
C ASP A 40 -1.97 33.52 -13.90
N ALA A 41 -2.11 32.19 -14.00
CA ALA A 41 -1.03 31.29 -13.55
C ALA A 41 -0.13 30.90 -14.74
N PRO A 42 1.17 31.30 -14.78
CA PRO A 42 2.11 30.87 -15.83
C PRO A 42 2.41 29.37 -15.79
N VAL A 43 1.87 28.63 -14.81
CA VAL A 43 2.03 27.18 -14.62
C VAL A 43 0.66 26.57 -14.33
N PRO A 44 0.24 25.51 -15.04
CA PRO A 44 -1.03 24.83 -14.77
C PRO A 44 -1.04 24.27 -13.33
N ARG A 45 -2.17 24.43 -12.63
CA ARG A 45 -2.37 23.88 -11.29
C ARG A 45 -2.25 22.35 -11.35
N ILE A 46 -1.32 21.78 -10.60
CA ILE A 46 -1.02 20.35 -10.58
C ILE A 46 -2.00 19.64 -9.64
N THR A 47 -2.25 20.26 -8.48
CA THR A 47 -3.11 19.69 -7.45
C THR A 47 -4.53 20.22 -7.56
N THR A 48 -5.49 19.33 -7.77
CA THR A 48 -6.93 19.66 -7.92
C THR A 48 -7.81 18.81 -6.99
N HIS A 49 -7.19 17.92 -6.22
CA HIS A 49 -7.87 16.96 -5.36
C HIS A 49 -8.60 17.65 -4.21
N TYR A 50 -9.79 17.14 -3.86
CA TYR A 50 -10.70 17.75 -2.89
C TYR A 50 -10.17 17.79 -1.45
N THR A 51 -9.15 17.01 -1.13
CA THR A 51 -8.46 17.03 0.17
C THR A 51 -7.55 18.24 0.35
N VAL A 52 -7.15 18.90 -0.74
CA VAL A 52 -6.34 20.12 -0.73
C VAL A 52 -7.18 21.34 -1.13
N HIS A 53 -8.10 21.15 -2.07
CA HIS A 53 -9.06 22.17 -2.51
C HIS A 53 -10.47 21.73 -2.15
N PRO A 54 -10.97 22.08 -0.96
CA PRO A 54 -12.29 21.66 -0.49
C PRO A 54 -13.39 22.07 -1.47
N ARG A 55 -14.25 21.11 -1.81
CA ARG A 55 -15.30 21.25 -2.83
C ARG A 55 -16.40 22.23 -2.40
N ASP A 56 -16.65 22.34 -1.11
CA ASP A 56 -17.57 23.31 -0.51
C ASP A 56 -17.15 24.77 -0.75
N LYS A 57 -15.90 25.01 -1.17
CA LYS A 57 -15.36 26.35 -1.49
C LYS A 57 -15.24 26.60 -2.98
N ASP A 58 -15.69 25.68 -3.82
CA ASP A 58 -15.58 25.74 -5.27
C ASP A 58 -16.97 25.91 -5.89
N LEU A 59 -17.20 27.03 -6.59
CA LEU A 59 -18.48 27.36 -7.21
C LEU A 59 -18.95 26.30 -8.22
N ARG A 60 -18.04 25.49 -8.78
CA ARG A 60 -18.40 24.39 -9.68
C ARG A 60 -19.22 23.28 -9.00
N TRP A 61 -19.23 23.24 -7.68
CA TRP A 61 -19.97 22.28 -6.86
C TRP A 61 -21.29 22.84 -6.32
N GLU A 62 -21.65 24.07 -6.66
CA GLU A 62 -22.92 24.67 -6.25
C GLU A 62 -24.11 23.87 -6.84
N GLY A 63 -25.05 23.47 -5.98
CA GLY A 63 -26.21 22.67 -6.37
C GLY A 63 -25.97 21.17 -6.51
N VAL A 64 -24.74 20.68 -6.28
CA VAL A 64 -24.45 19.23 -6.25
C VAL A 64 -24.91 18.66 -4.91
N GLU A 65 -25.68 17.57 -4.95
CA GLU A 65 -26.10 16.85 -3.76
C GLU A 65 -24.92 16.08 -3.16
N MET A 66 -24.63 16.34 -1.88
CA MET A 66 -23.46 15.79 -1.18
C MET A 66 -23.83 14.75 -0.10
N GLU A 67 -25.11 14.41 0.00
CA GLU A 67 -25.60 13.37 0.91
C GLU A 67 -25.01 12.01 0.53
N ARG A 68 -24.70 11.20 1.55
CA ARG A 68 -24.17 9.85 1.38
C ARG A 68 -25.19 8.86 1.91
N PHE A 69 -25.36 7.75 1.21
CA PHE A 69 -25.97 6.58 1.82
C PHE A 69 -25.07 6.07 2.95
N ALA A 70 -25.67 5.75 4.09
CA ALA A 70 -24.98 5.20 5.25
C ALA A 70 -25.49 3.78 5.54
N ASP A 71 -24.56 2.92 5.89
CA ASP A 71 -24.84 1.56 6.33
C ASP A 71 -24.10 1.26 7.65
N GLU A 72 -24.66 0.36 8.47
CA GLU A 72 -24.19 0.09 9.83
C GLU A 72 -23.67 -1.34 9.99
N ALA A 73 -22.44 -1.49 10.50
CA ALA A 73 -21.85 -2.78 10.84
C ALA A 73 -21.38 -2.79 12.31
N ASP A 74 -21.14 -3.97 12.88
CA ASP A 74 -20.50 -4.03 14.19
C ASP A 74 -19.01 -3.68 14.09
N VAL A 75 -18.35 -4.19 13.04
CA VAL A 75 -16.93 -3.98 12.77
C VAL A 75 -16.71 -3.67 11.29
N VAL A 76 -16.01 -2.57 11.03
CA VAL A 76 -15.50 -2.24 9.69
C VAL A 76 -13.99 -2.48 9.64
N ILE A 77 -13.51 -3.10 8.59
CA ILE A 77 -12.09 -3.40 8.37
C ILE A 77 -11.61 -2.71 7.10
N VAL A 78 -10.59 -1.86 7.23
CA VAL A 78 -9.95 -1.18 6.11
C VAL A 78 -8.71 -1.94 5.67
N GLY A 79 -8.78 -2.61 4.53
CA GLY A 79 -7.68 -3.32 3.87
C GLY A 79 -7.81 -4.85 3.91
N GLY A 80 -7.90 -5.46 2.73
CA GLY A 80 -7.98 -6.90 2.49
C GLY A 80 -6.61 -7.59 2.41
N GLY A 81 -5.64 -7.12 3.20
CA GLY A 81 -4.34 -7.78 3.36
C GLY A 81 -4.39 -8.92 4.39
N PRO A 82 -3.26 -9.63 4.62
CA PRO A 82 -3.20 -10.73 5.59
C PRO A 82 -3.66 -10.35 7.01
N ALA A 83 -3.43 -9.10 7.44
CA ALA A 83 -3.87 -8.63 8.74
C ALA A 83 -5.40 -8.47 8.83
N GLY A 84 -5.99 -7.75 7.87
CA GLY A 84 -7.43 -7.48 7.84
C GLY A 84 -8.25 -8.75 7.67
N LEU A 85 -7.83 -9.61 6.74
CA LEU A 85 -8.47 -10.91 6.54
C LEU A 85 -8.35 -11.82 7.77
N SER A 86 -7.18 -11.83 8.45
CA SER A 86 -7.05 -12.60 9.70
C SER A 86 -7.96 -12.09 10.81
N ALA A 87 -8.15 -10.77 10.90
CA ALA A 87 -9.10 -10.18 11.85
C ALA A 87 -10.54 -10.57 11.49
N ALA A 88 -10.94 -10.46 10.22
CA ALA A 88 -12.27 -10.79 9.74
C ALA A 88 -12.63 -12.27 9.99
N ILE A 89 -11.73 -13.18 9.59
CA ILE A 89 -11.85 -14.63 9.80
C ILE A 89 -12.00 -14.91 11.30
N ARG A 90 -11.11 -14.39 12.15
CA ARG A 90 -11.15 -14.66 13.59
C ARG A 90 -12.41 -14.10 14.25
N LEU A 91 -12.89 -12.91 13.85
CA LEU A 91 -14.15 -12.35 14.33
C LEU A 91 -15.34 -13.28 14.02
N LYS A 92 -15.46 -13.75 12.76
CA LYS A 92 -16.56 -14.66 12.38
C LYS A 92 -16.40 -16.06 12.98
N GLN A 93 -15.19 -16.57 13.16
CA GLN A 93 -14.94 -17.80 13.90
C GLN A 93 -15.46 -17.69 15.35
N LEU A 94 -15.16 -16.60 16.04
CA LEU A 94 -15.63 -16.34 17.40
C LEU A 94 -17.15 -16.18 17.48
N ALA A 95 -17.72 -15.43 16.54
CA ALA A 95 -19.17 -15.22 16.43
C ALA A 95 -19.92 -16.53 16.21
N ASN A 96 -19.47 -17.34 15.24
CA ASN A 96 -20.09 -18.62 14.94
C ASN A 96 -19.93 -19.63 16.09
N ALA A 97 -18.77 -19.65 16.75
CA ALA A 97 -18.52 -20.56 17.88
C ALA A 97 -19.35 -20.22 19.14
N GLN A 98 -19.77 -18.97 19.30
CA GLN A 98 -20.59 -18.51 20.42
C GLN A 98 -22.04 -18.20 20.01
N GLU A 99 -22.42 -18.55 18.78
CA GLU A 99 -23.76 -18.34 18.22
C GLU A 99 -24.24 -16.87 18.36
N LYS A 100 -23.32 -15.91 18.18
CA LYS A 100 -23.62 -14.48 18.21
C LYS A 100 -23.66 -13.91 16.80
N GLU A 101 -24.65 -13.05 16.54
CA GLU A 101 -24.68 -12.26 15.33
C GLU A 101 -23.60 -11.17 15.40
N LEU A 102 -22.83 -11.04 14.32
CA LEU A 102 -21.80 -10.01 14.18
C LEU A 102 -21.65 -9.67 12.71
N ARG A 103 -21.95 -8.42 12.36
CA ARG A 103 -21.78 -7.91 11.00
C ARG A 103 -20.38 -7.34 10.81
N VAL A 104 -19.62 -7.93 9.89
CA VAL A 104 -18.22 -7.55 9.61
C VAL A 104 -18.09 -7.18 8.15
N CYS A 105 -17.84 -5.90 7.87
CA CYS A 105 -17.61 -5.38 6.52
C CYS A 105 -16.12 -5.12 6.31
N LEU A 106 -15.56 -5.61 5.21
CA LEU A 106 -14.16 -5.37 4.84
C LEU A 106 -14.09 -4.67 3.48
N VAL A 107 -13.46 -3.49 3.47
CA VAL A 107 -13.25 -2.70 2.25
C VAL A 107 -11.80 -2.82 1.77
N GLU A 108 -11.61 -3.02 0.46
CA GLU A 108 -10.30 -3.11 -0.18
C GLU A 108 -10.28 -2.28 -1.47
N LYS A 109 -9.22 -1.50 -1.65
CA LYS A 109 -9.06 -0.62 -2.82
C LYS A 109 -8.84 -1.39 -4.11
N ALA A 110 -8.18 -2.55 -4.02
CA ALA A 110 -7.88 -3.40 -5.16
C ALA A 110 -9.18 -3.89 -5.81
N SER A 111 -9.22 -3.92 -7.15
CA SER A 111 -10.38 -4.41 -7.93
C SER A 111 -10.83 -5.83 -7.54
N GLN A 112 -9.91 -6.62 -7.00
CA GLN A 112 -10.15 -7.92 -6.39
C GLN A 112 -9.14 -8.15 -5.26
N ILE A 113 -9.50 -9.01 -4.30
CA ILE A 113 -8.62 -9.38 -3.20
C ILE A 113 -7.29 -9.94 -3.73
N GLY A 114 -6.18 -9.41 -3.20
CA GLY A 114 -4.82 -9.79 -3.57
C GLY A 114 -4.19 -8.98 -4.72
N ALA A 115 -4.95 -8.19 -5.50
CA ALA A 115 -4.39 -7.48 -6.67
C ALA A 115 -3.44 -6.32 -6.33
N HIS A 116 -3.48 -5.80 -5.11
CA HIS A 116 -2.50 -4.83 -4.59
C HIS A 116 -1.45 -5.45 -3.65
N THR A 117 -1.47 -6.76 -3.47
CA THR A 117 -0.51 -7.47 -2.61
C THR A 117 0.81 -7.66 -3.33
N LEU A 118 1.90 -7.25 -2.68
CA LEU A 118 3.25 -7.48 -3.17
C LEU A 118 4.19 -7.87 -2.04
N SER A 119 4.90 -8.99 -2.20
CA SER A 119 5.92 -9.47 -1.28
C SER A 119 6.85 -10.48 -1.95
N GLY A 120 8.13 -10.50 -1.58
CA GLY A 120 9.00 -11.63 -1.92
C GLY A 120 8.49 -12.95 -1.31
N ALA A 121 7.92 -12.86 -0.11
CA ALA A 121 7.14 -13.89 0.59
C ALA A 121 7.84 -15.24 0.86
N CYS A 122 8.68 -15.24 1.88
CA CYS A 122 8.98 -16.42 2.67
C CYS A 122 8.11 -16.41 3.93
N LEU A 123 7.01 -17.16 3.92
CA LEU A 123 5.96 -17.16 4.93
C LEU A 123 6.30 -18.10 6.09
N GLU A 124 6.18 -17.59 7.30
CA GLU A 124 6.24 -18.38 8.53
C GLU A 124 4.83 -18.81 8.94
N PRO A 125 4.54 -20.11 9.02
CA PRO A 125 3.16 -20.60 9.11
C PRO A 125 2.56 -20.50 10.52
N SER A 126 3.29 -20.01 11.52
CA SER A 126 2.87 -20.00 12.94
C SER A 126 1.49 -19.38 13.15
N ALA A 127 1.26 -18.17 12.65
CA ALA A 127 -0.04 -17.51 12.76
C ALA A 127 -1.15 -18.19 11.95
N LEU A 128 -0.81 -18.77 10.78
CA LEU A 128 -1.77 -19.51 9.96
C LEU A 128 -2.21 -20.81 10.67
N ASN A 129 -1.26 -21.54 11.25
CA ASN A 129 -1.53 -22.74 12.04
C ASN A 129 -2.47 -22.46 13.23
N GLU A 130 -2.40 -21.26 13.81
CA GLU A 130 -3.32 -20.83 14.88
C GLU A 130 -4.69 -20.40 14.33
N LEU A 131 -4.76 -19.81 13.14
CA LEU A 131 -5.99 -19.26 12.56
C LEU A 131 -6.84 -20.32 11.85
N ILE A 132 -6.21 -21.15 11.02
CA ILE A 132 -6.83 -22.20 10.20
C ILE A 132 -5.92 -23.43 10.31
N PRO A 133 -6.01 -24.23 11.38
CA PRO A 133 -5.10 -25.35 11.61
C PRO A 133 -5.16 -26.43 10.51
N ASP A 134 -6.29 -26.52 9.81
CA ASP A 134 -6.61 -27.42 8.70
C ASP A 134 -6.40 -26.77 7.32
N TRP A 135 -5.51 -25.77 7.22
CA TRP A 135 -5.26 -25.03 5.98
C TRP A 135 -4.78 -25.92 4.82
N LYS A 136 -4.14 -27.06 5.12
CA LYS A 136 -3.66 -28.00 4.09
C LYS A 136 -4.83 -28.69 3.40
N GLU A 137 -5.78 -29.18 4.19
CA GLU A 137 -7.00 -29.82 3.74
C GLU A 137 -7.90 -28.84 2.98
N LYS A 138 -7.88 -27.57 3.39
CA LYS A 138 -8.58 -26.45 2.74
C LYS A 138 -7.86 -25.86 1.53
N GLY A 139 -6.73 -26.45 1.10
CA GLY A 139 -6.07 -26.09 -0.15
C GLY A 139 -5.32 -24.75 -0.13
N ALA A 140 -4.84 -24.27 1.02
CA ALA A 140 -4.04 -23.05 1.06
C ALA A 140 -2.77 -23.18 0.18
N PRO A 141 -2.38 -22.15 -0.59
CA PRO A 141 -1.31 -22.23 -1.59
C PRO A 141 0.10 -22.15 -0.99
N LEU A 142 0.43 -23.08 -0.06
CA LEU A 142 1.73 -23.22 0.59
C LEU A 142 2.46 -24.46 0.04
N ASN A 143 2.71 -24.47 -1.27
CA ASN A 143 3.22 -25.64 -1.99
C ASN A 143 4.74 -25.80 -1.97
N THR A 144 5.47 -24.75 -1.55
CA THR A 144 6.93 -24.70 -1.65
C THR A 144 7.57 -24.62 -0.26
N PRO A 145 7.78 -25.74 0.45
CA PRO A 145 8.57 -25.71 1.68
C PRO A 145 10.01 -25.27 1.36
N VAL A 146 10.59 -24.45 2.24
CA VAL A 146 12.00 -24.04 2.09
C VAL A 146 12.91 -25.23 2.38
N THR A 147 13.79 -25.55 1.43
CA THR A 147 14.72 -26.69 1.48
C THR A 147 16.18 -26.24 1.61
N GLU A 148 16.50 -25.03 1.16
CA GLU A 148 17.86 -24.48 1.17
C GLU A 148 17.86 -22.98 1.38
N ASP A 149 18.68 -22.49 2.32
CA ASP A 149 18.95 -21.06 2.52
C ASP A 149 20.40 -20.72 2.13
N ARG A 150 20.59 -19.62 1.38
CA ARG A 150 21.92 -19.08 1.08
C ARG A 150 21.97 -17.57 1.30
N PHE A 151 23.01 -17.11 2.00
CA PHE A 151 23.29 -15.70 2.21
C PHE A 151 24.69 -15.37 1.67
N ALA A 152 24.84 -14.20 1.06
CA ALA A 152 26.14 -13.77 0.56
C ALA A 152 26.34 -12.25 0.58
N ILE A 153 27.60 -11.84 0.63
CA ILE A 153 28.02 -10.45 0.36
C ILE A 153 28.49 -10.41 -1.09
N LEU A 154 27.96 -9.46 -1.87
CA LEU A 154 28.37 -9.23 -3.25
C LEU A 154 29.40 -8.10 -3.32
N THR A 155 30.42 -8.33 -4.13
CA THR A 155 31.24 -7.27 -4.74
C THR A 155 30.79 -7.12 -6.19
N GLU A 156 31.39 -6.23 -6.98
CA GLU A 156 31.02 -6.11 -8.40
C GLU A 156 31.21 -7.41 -9.20
N LYS A 157 32.20 -8.24 -8.81
CA LYS A 157 32.62 -9.43 -9.58
C LYS A 157 32.40 -10.75 -8.86
N TYR A 158 32.35 -10.73 -7.52
CA TYR A 158 32.42 -11.94 -6.69
C TYR A 158 31.28 -12.01 -5.69
N ARG A 159 30.82 -13.25 -5.45
CA ARG A 159 29.88 -13.60 -4.39
C ARG A 159 30.65 -14.26 -3.24
N ILE A 160 30.66 -13.63 -2.07
CA ILE A 160 31.28 -14.14 -0.86
C ILE A 160 30.21 -14.84 -0.03
N PRO A 161 30.21 -16.18 0.08
CA PRO A 161 29.22 -16.90 0.87
C PRO A 161 29.39 -16.60 2.35
N VAL A 162 28.26 -16.46 3.06
CA VAL A 162 28.23 -16.28 4.51
C VAL A 162 27.50 -17.48 5.12
N PRO A 163 28.09 -18.17 6.10
CA PRO A 163 27.44 -19.31 6.75
C PRO A 163 26.14 -18.89 7.45
N ILE A 164 25.03 -19.52 7.08
CA ILE A 164 23.77 -19.40 7.81
C ILE A 164 23.76 -20.46 8.91
N LEU A 165 23.99 -20.02 10.14
CA LEU A 165 23.99 -20.88 11.32
C LEU A 165 22.58 -20.92 11.95
N PRO A 166 22.17 -22.06 12.55
CA PRO A 166 20.96 -22.11 13.37
C PRO A 166 20.96 -21.01 14.43
N GLY A 167 19.82 -20.32 14.54
CA GLY A 167 19.62 -19.19 15.44
C GLY A 167 19.99 -17.82 14.87
N LEU A 168 20.59 -17.72 13.68
CA LEU A 168 20.54 -16.46 12.92
C LEU A 168 19.10 -16.22 12.40
N PRO A 169 18.68 -14.96 12.23
CA PRO A 169 17.30 -14.68 11.84
C PRO A 169 17.02 -15.05 10.36
N MET A 170 18.05 -15.30 9.55
CA MET A 170 17.88 -15.63 8.12
C MET A 170 17.52 -17.09 7.88
N ASN A 171 17.53 -17.93 8.93
CA ASN A 171 17.16 -19.34 8.83
C ASN A 171 15.66 -19.49 8.55
N ASN A 172 15.30 -20.23 7.50
CA ASN A 172 13.92 -20.44 7.06
C ASN A 172 13.42 -21.86 7.27
N HIS A 173 14.06 -22.64 8.13
CA HIS A 173 13.55 -23.96 8.51
C HIS A 173 12.09 -23.89 8.97
N GLY A 174 11.22 -24.68 8.34
CA GLY A 174 9.78 -24.74 8.62
C GLY A 174 8.92 -23.70 7.89
N ASN A 175 9.52 -22.83 7.07
CA ASN A 175 8.81 -21.81 6.30
C ASN A 175 8.47 -22.28 4.88
N TYR A 176 7.63 -21.49 4.22
CA TYR A 176 7.17 -21.73 2.85
C TYR A 176 7.46 -20.53 1.96
N ILE A 177 7.93 -20.77 0.73
CA ILE A 177 7.92 -19.76 -0.33
C ILE A 177 6.50 -19.73 -0.89
N VAL A 178 5.88 -18.55 -0.95
CA VAL A 178 4.49 -18.42 -1.42
C VAL A 178 4.35 -17.23 -2.36
N ARG A 179 3.34 -17.29 -3.22
CA ARG A 179 2.82 -16.11 -3.93
C ARG A 179 1.82 -15.41 -3.03
N LEU A 180 2.25 -14.34 -2.35
CA LEU A 180 1.43 -13.73 -1.28
C LEU A 180 0.07 -13.23 -1.81
N GLY A 181 0.02 -12.69 -3.04
CA GLY A 181 -1.26 -12.34 -3.67
C GLY A 181 -2.26 -13.51 -3.78
N HIS A 182 -1.78 -14.73 -4.06
CA HIS A 182 -2.63 -15.92 -4.11
C HIS A 182 -3.06 -16.38 -2.72
N PHE A 183 -2.13 -16.37 -1.76
CA PHE A 183 -2.46 -16.65 -0.35
C PHE A 183 -3.49 -15.67 0.22
N VAL A 184 -3.39 -14.39 -0.12
CA VAL A 184 -4.36 -13.36 0.30
C VAL A 184 -5.73 -13.58 -0.37
N ARG A 185 -5.78 -13.97 -1.64
CA ARG A 185 -7.03 -14.35 -2.29
C ARG A 185 -7.70 -15.53 -1.60
N TRP A 186 -6.93 -16.59 -1.30
CA TRP A 186 -7.42 -17.74 -0.55
C TRP A 186 -7.94 -17.34 0.85
N LEU A 187 -7.23 -16.48 1.59
CA LEU A 187 -7.75 -15.94 2.85
C LEU A 187 -9.07 -15.16 2.67
N GLY A 188 -9.24 -14.48 1.54
CA GLY A 188 -10.50 -13.83 1.15
C GLY A 188 -11.63 -14.82 1.01
N GLU A 189 -11.41 -15.90 0.25
CA GLU A 189 -12.38 -17.00 0.08
C GLU A 189 -12.77 -17.59 1.44
N GLN A 190 -11.80 -17.84 2.32
CA GLN A 190 -12.09 -18.33 3.68
C GLN A 190 -12.89 -17.33 4.54
N ALA A 191 -12.71 -16.03 4.33
CA ALA A 191 -13.46 -15.00 5.04
C ALA A 191 -14.91 -14.93 4.55
N GLU A 192 -15.13 -14.98 3.23
CA GLU A 192 -16.45 -15.00 2.60
C GLU A 192 -17.25 -16.23 3.03
N GLU A 193 -16.62 -17.42 3.05
CA GLU A 193 -17.24 -18.66 3.54
C GLU A 193 -17.75 -18.55 4.98
N LEU A 194 -17.09 -17.73 5.81
CA LEU A 194 -17.48 -17.50 7.20
C LEU A 194 -18.56 -16.40 7.35
N GLY A 195 -18.98 -15.76 6.26
CA GLY A 195 -19.99 -14.70 6.23
C GLY A 195 -19.44 -13.31 6.51
N VAL A 196 -18.20 -13.02 6.12
CA VAL A 196 -17.69 -11.65 6.06
C VAL A 196 -18.23 -10.97 4.80
N GLU A 197 -18.69 -9.72 4.91
CA GLU A 197 -19.08 -8.90 3.77
C GLU A 197 -17.84 -8.26 3.14
N MET A 198 -17.46 -8.74 1.96
CA MET A 198 -16.25 -8.32 1.26
C MET A 198 -16.57 -7.30 0.16
N TYR A 199 -15.89 -6.16 0.20
CA TYR A 199 -16.04 -5.06 -0.75
C TYR A 199 -14.70 -4.72 -1.43
N PRO A 200 -14.19 -5.57 -2.34
CA PRO A 200 -13.10 -5.20 -3.22
C PRO A 200 -13.55 -4.10 -4.20
N GLY A 201 -12.63 -3.25 -4.59
CA GLY A 201 -12.88 -2.08 -5.44
C GLY A 201 -13.38 -0.85 -4.67
N TYR A 202 -13.58 -0.94 -3.35
CA TYR A 202 -14.03 0.18 -2.51
C TYR A 202 -12.89 0.70 -1.65
N ALA A 203 -12.41 1.91 -1.94
CA ALA A 203 -11.34 2.51 -1.16
C ALA A 203 -11.91 3.35 -0.02
N ALA A 204 -11.58 3.02 1.24
CA ALA A 204 -11.82 3.94 2.35
C ALA A 204 -11.01 5.23 2.11
N SER A 205 -11.70 6.36 1.94
CA SER A 205 -11.10 7.64 1.56
C SER A 205 -11.13 8.68 2.68
N GLU A 206 -12.01 8.48 3.66
CA GLU A 206 -12.27 9.42 4.75
C GLU A 206 -12.54 8.65 6.04
N VAL A 207 -12.01 9.16 7.16
CA VAL A 207 -12.37 8.69 8.50
C VAL A 207 -13.54 9.53 8.99
N LEU A 208 -14.62 8.87 9.43
CA LEU A 208 -15.77 9.51 10.03
C LEU A 208 -15.59 9.58 11.54
N PHE A 209 -15.97 10.69 12.15
CA PHE A 209 -15.88 10.92 13.59
C PHE A 209 -17.26 11.21 14.17
N HIS A 210 -17.50 10.75 15.39
CA HIS A 210 -18.60 11.20 16.22
C HIS A 210 -18.31 12.60 16.78
N GLU A 211 -19.34 13.27 17.32
CA GLU A 211 -19.20 14.60 17.94
C GLU A 211 -18.26 14.59 19.16
N ASP A 212 -18.15 13.45 19.85
CA ASP A 212 -17.23 13.26 20.98
C ASP A 212 -15.75 13.07 20.56
N GLY A 213 -15.48 13.05 19.25
CA GLY A 213 -14.15 12.87 18.66
C GLY A 213 -13.71 11.42 18.48
N SER A 214 -14.53 10.44 18.87
CA SER A 214 -14.26 9.02 18.58
C SER A 214 -14.53 8.67 17.12
N VAL A 215 -13.88 7.61 16.61
CA VAL A 215 -14.12 7.15 15.24
C VAL A 215 -15.50 6.52 15.14
N LYS A 216 -16.30 7.02 14.18
CA LYS A 216 -17.62 6.50 13.81
C LYS A 216 -17.56 5.42 12.74
N GLY A 217 -16.53 5.46 11.89
CA GLY A 217 -16.46 4.61 10.71
C GLY A 217 -15.56 5.19 9.63
N ILE A 218 -15.86 4.84 8.38
CA ILE A 218 -15.21 5.39 7.19
C ILE A 218 -16.24 5.74 6.12
N ALA A 219 -15.82 6.53 5.14
CA ALA A 219 -16.53 6.63 3.87
C ALA A 219 -15.66 6.13 2.72
N THR A 220 -16.27 5.48 1.74
CA THR A 220 -15.59 5.07 0.52
C THR A 220 -15.26 6.28 -0.36
N ASN A 221 -14.42 6.11 -1.37
CA ASN A 221 -14.12 7.16 -2.33
C ASN A 221 -15.40 7.57 -3.08
N ASP A 222 -15.50 8.86 -3.38
CA ASP A 222 -16.45 9.35 -4.38
C ASP A 222 -15.94 8.97 -5.78
N VAL A 223 -16.80 9.03 -6.79
CA VAL A 223 -16.46 8.74 -8.20
C VAL A 223 -17.02 9.82 -9.12
N GLY A 224 -16.46 9.93 -10.33
CA GLY A 224 -16.98 10.86 -11.33
C GLY A 224 -16.55 12.31 -11.08
N ILE A 225 -15.30 12.51 -10.67
CA ILE A 225 -14.68 13.83 -10.54
C ILE A 225 -13.66 14.00 -11.66
N ALA A 226 -13.72 15.10 -12.42
CA ALA A 226 -12.79 15.36 -13.53
C ALA A 226 -11.40 15.74 -13.02
N LYS A 227 -10.39 15.66 -13.90
CA LYS A 227 -8.98 15.94 -13.54
C LYS A 227 -8.75 17.34 -12.95
N ASP A 228 -9.57 18.31 -13.32
CA ASP A 228 -9.50 19.69 -12.81
C ASP A 228 -10.24 19.89 -11.47
N GLY A 229 -10.85 18.84 -10.92
CA GLY A 229 -11.63 18.85 -9.69
C GLY A 229 -13.11 19.21 -9.87
N SER A 230 -13.61 19.42 -11.09
CA SER A 230 -15.05 19.64 -11.32
C SER A 230 -15.85 18.35 -11.19
N PRO A 231 -17.12 18.41 -10.74
CA PRO A 231 -18.01 17.25 -10.79
C PRO A 231 -18.31 16.89 -12.26
N LYS A 232 -18.40 15.59 -12.59
CA LYS A 232 -18.94 15.12 -13.88
C LYS A 232 -20.45 14.88 -13.76
N ASP A 233 -21.12 14.71 -14.90
CA ASP A 233 -22.55 14.34 -14.94
C ASP A 233 -22.84 12.99 -14.26
N VAL A 234 -21.81 12.13 -14.13
CA VAL A 234 -21.85 10.82 -13.47
C VAL A 234 -21.24 10.84 -12.07
N PHE A 235 -21.15 12.01 -11.44
CA PHE A 235 -20.65 12.13 -10.08
C PHE A 235 -21.53 11.35 -9.10
N GLU A 236 -20.91 10.52 -8.27
CA GLU A 236 -21.58 9.83 -7.17
C GLU A 236 -20.73 9.93 -5.90
N ARG A 237 -21.41 10.20 -4.78
CA ARG A 237 -20.80 10.19 -3.46
C ARG A 237 -20.52 8.75 -3.01
N GLY A 238 -19.41 8.55 -2.32
CA GLY A 238 -19.08 7.28 -1.68
C GLY A 238 -20.07 6.95 -0.56
N MET A 239 -20.09 5.68 -0.15
CA MET A 239 -20.94 5.18 0.93
C MET A 239 -20.27 5.36 2.28
N GLU A 240 -21.05 5.71 3.31
CA GLU A 240 -20.59 5.68 4.70
C GLU A 240 -20.80 4.30 5.31
N LEU A 241 -19.78 3.79 5.99
CA LEU A 241 -19.84 2.57 6.79
C LEU A 241 -19.60 2.94 8.24
N HIS A 242 -20.67 2.98 9.04
CA HIS A 242 -20.62 3.26 10.47
C HIS A 242 -20.37 1.95 11.24
N ALA A 243 -19.57 2.01 12.30
CA ALA A 243 -19.29 0.85 13.13
C ALA A 243 -18.96 1.20 14.58
N LYS A 244 -19.22 0.24 15.47
CA LYS A 244 -18.80 0.33 16.88
C LYS A 244 -17.27 0.40 17.00
N VAL A 245 -16.56 -0.33 16.15
CA VAL A 245 -15.09 -0.31 16.04
C VAL A 245 -14.66 -0.42 14.57
N THR A 246 -13.73 0.43 14.16
CA THR A 246 -13.06 0.33 12.86
C THR A 246 -11.61 -0.16 13.01
N ILE A 247 -11.25 -1.20 12.27
CA ILE A 247 -9.90 -1.76 12.19
C ILE A 247 -9.17 -1.19 10.98
N PHE A 248 -8.04 -0.53 11.19
CA PHE A 248 -7.20 0.03 10.13
C PHE A 248 -6.02 -0.89 9.82
N GLY A 249 -6.17 -1.67 8.74
CA GLY A 249 -5.22 -2.66 8.23
C GLY A 249 -4.62 -2.32 6.86
N GLU A 250 -4.50 -1.04 6.51
CA GLU A 250 -4.05 -0.53 5.19
C GLU A 250 -2.66 -1.00 4.72
N GLY A 251 -1.89 -1.65 5.61
CA GLY A 251 -0.52 -2.06 5.36
C GLY A 251 0.48 -0.90 5.49
N CYS A 252 1.69 -1.10 4.94
CA CYS A 252 2.79 -0.15 5.08
C CYS A 252 2.37 1.26 4.63
N HIS A 253 2.50 2.23 5.55
CA HIS A 253 2.22 3.64 5.33
C HIS A 253 0.77 3.89 4.81
N GLY A 254 -0.20 3.41 5.58
CA GLY A 254 -1.63 3.70 5.40
C GLY A 254 -1.92 5.19 5.45
N HIS A 255 -2.77 5.68 4.54
CA HIS A 255 -3.02 7.12 4.42
C HIS A 255 -4.06 7.63 5.41
N LEU A 256 -5.02 6.77 5.82
CA LEU A 256 -5.92 7.09 6.94
C LEU A 256 -5.15 6.96 8.26
N ALA A 257 -4.34 5.91 8.40
CA ALA A 257 -3.47 5.73 9.56
C ALA A 257 -2.53 6.92 9.79
N LYS A 258 -1.96 7.50 8.72
CA LYS A 258 -1.16 8.74 8.78
C LYS A 258 -1.92 9.89 9.46
N GLN A 259 -3.19 10.07 9.12
CA GLN A 259 -4.05 11.10 9.71
C GLN A 259 -4.41 10.78 11.16
N LEU A 260 -4.75 9.52 11.45
CA LEU A 260 -5.07 9.03 12.80
C LEU A 260 -3.91 9.19 13.77
N TYR A 261 -2.66 9.00 13.33
CA TYR A 261 -1.48 9.27 14.14
C TYR A 261 -1.44 10.70 14.66
N LYS A 262 -1.82 11.67 13.82
CA LYS A 262 -1.87 13.08 14.18
C LYS A 262 -3.09 13.39 15.05
N HIS A 263 -4.28 12.91 14.66
CA HIS A 263 -5.53 13.20 15.35
C HIS A 263 -5.51 12.75 16.82
N PHE A 264 -5.02 11.53 17.09
CA PHE A 264 -4.98 10.95 18.44
C PHE A 264 -3.59 10.99 19.09
N ASN A 265 -2.62 11.72 18.52
CA ASN A 265 -1.23 11.82 18.99
C ASN A 265 -0.57 10.45 19.28
N LEU A 266 -0.80 9.45 18.42
CA LEU A 266 -0.42 8.05 18.68
C LEU A 266 1.10 7.80 18.66
N ARG A 267 1.88 8.80 18.26
CA ARG A 267 3.33 8.73 18.07
C ARG A 267 4.14 9.35 19.22
N GLU A 268 3.48 9.83 20.27
CA GLU A 268 4.11 10.53 21.39
C GLU A 268 5.27 9.75 22.03
N ASN A 269 5.10 8.44 22.20
CA ASN A 269 6.02 7.58 22.97
C ASN A 269 6.82 6.61 22.09
N CYS A 270 7.02 6.93 20.81
CA CYS A 270 7.82 6.10 19.91
C CYS A 270 8.66 6.93 18.93
N GLN A 271 9.61 6.27 18.25
CA GLN A 271 10.35 6.90 17.16
C GLN A 271 9.48 6.95 15.89
N PRO A 272 9.78 7.89 14.96
CA PRO A 272 9.18 7.83 13.63
C PRO A 272 9.50 6.48 12.99
N GLN A 273 8.54 5.94 12.24
CA GLN A 273 8.77 4.76 11.43
C GLN A 273 9.82 5.06 10.36
N THR A 274 10.72 4.11 10.13
CA THR A 274 11.63 4.11 8.99
C THR A 274 11.21 3.01 8.03
N TYR A 275 11.54 3.18 6.77
CA TYR A 275 10.98 2.42 5.66
C TYR A 275 12.04 2.04 4.65
N ALA A 276 11.74 1.02 3.87
CA ALA A 276 12.47 0.69 2.65
C ALA A 276 11.49 0.58 1.48
N ILE A 277 12.00 0.63 0.26
CA ILE A 277 11.26 0.30 -0.96
C ILE A 277 11.71 -1.05 -1.48
N GLY A 278 10.76 -1.98 -1.63
CA GLY A 278 10.97 -3.27 -2.26
C GLY A 278 10.47 -3.24 -3.70
N LEU A 279 11.33 -3.64 -4.64
CA LEU A 279 10.97 -3.88 -6.04
C LEU A 279 11.02 -5.38 -6.30
N LYS A 280 10.04 -5.90 -7.02
CA LYS A 280 9.89 -7.33 -7.29
C LYS A 280 9.58 -7.57 -8.76
N GLU A 281 10.13 -8.66 -9.29
CA GLU A 281 9.72 -9.25 -10.56
C GLU A 281 9.44 -10.75 -10.37
N LEU A 282 8.55 -11.30 -11.22
CA LEU A 282 8.42 -12.74 -11.42
C LEU A 282 9.03 -13.13 -12.76
N TRP A 283 9.72 -14.26 -12.77
CA TRP A 283 10.42 -14.77 -13.94
C TRP A 283 10.16 -16.25 -14.12
N VAL A 284 9.90 -16.65 -15.36
CA VAL A 284 10.02 -18.05 -15.80
C VAL A 284 11.46 -18.24 -16.29
N ILE A 285 12.14 -19.27 -15.80
CA ILE A 285 13.55 -19.53 -16.09
C ILE A 285 13.74 -20.92 -16.72
N ASP A 286 14.95 -21.18 -17.22
CA ASP A 286 15.34 -22.52 -17.67
C ASP A 286 15.25 -23.52 -16.50
N GLU A 287 14.54 -24.63 -16.70
CA GLU A 287 14.35 -25.70 -15.73
C GLU A 287 15.68 -26.23 -15.16
N LYS A 288 16.75 -26.25 -15.96
CA LYS A 288 18.09 -26.69 -15.50
C LYS A 288 18.63 -25.81 -14.37
N LYS A 289 18.24 -24.54 -14.36
CA LYS A 289 18.67 -23.51 -13.40
C LYS A 289 17.70 -23.41 -12.21
N TRP A 290 16.52 -23.99 -12.32
CA TRP A 290 15.50 -24.02 -11.29
C TRP A 290 15.88 -24.97 -10.14
N LYS A 291 15.71 -24.50 -8.90
CA LYS A 291 16.09 -25.19 -7.66
C LYS A 291 14.96 -25.01 -6.63
N PRO A 292 13.79 -25.63 -6.83
CA PRO A 292 12.60 -25.38 -6.01
C PRO A 292 12.85 -25.54 -4.51
N GLY A 293 12.32 -24.60 -3.72
CA GLY A 293 12.54 -24.54 -2.27
C GLY A 293 13.81 -23.78 -1.84
N ARG A 294 14.64 -23.34 -2.79
CA ARG A 294 15.83 -22.53 -2.50
C ARG A 294 15.49 -21.05 -2.29
N VAL A 295 16.09 -20.49 -1.24
CA VAL A 295 16.01 -19.08 -0.83
C VAL A 295 17.41 -18.46 -0.88
N ASP A 296 17.61 -17.48 -1.75
CA ASP A 296 18.85 -16.71 -1.86
C ASP A 296 18.66 -15.27 -1.39
N HIS A 297 19.54 -14.81 -0.50
CA HIS A 297 19.66 -13.42 -0.07
C HIS A 297 21.06 -12.90 -0.33
N SER A 298 21.16 -11.61 -0.66
CA SER A 298 22.46 -10.96 -0.78
C SER A 298 22.47 -9.51 -0.33
N VAL A 299 23.62 -9.04 0.11
CA VAL A 299 23.89 -7.64 0.52
C VAL A 299 25.19 -7.16 -0.12
N GLY A 300 25.45 -5.85 -0.07
CA GLY A 300 26.62 -5.24 -0.72
C GLY A 300 26.26 -4.77 -2.13
N TRP A 301 27.10 -5.09 -3.12
CA TRP A 301 26.93 -4.58 -4.49
C TRP A 301 25.53 -4.88 -5.04
N PRO A 302 24.87 -3.90 -5.70
CA PRO A 302 25.42 -2.62 -6.17
C PRO A 302 25.36 -1.46 -5.16
N LEU A 303 24.81 -1.71 -3.97
CA LEU A 303 24.72 -0.69 -2.93
C LEU A 303 26.07 -0.46 -2.24
N ASN A 304 26.34 0.80 -1.89
CA ASN A 304 27.49 1.11 -1.06
C ASN A 304 27.23 0.69 0.40
N ARG A 305 28.29 0.57 1.21
CA ARG A 305 28.19 0.10 2.59
C ARG A 305 27.26 0.93 3.49
N ASN A 306 27.01 2.20 3.17
CA ASN A 306 26.18 3.12 3.97
C ASN A 306 24.75 3.22 3.44
N THR A 307 24.40 2.45 2.40
CA THR A 307 23.04 2.37 1.89
C THR A 307 22.47 1.03 2.30
N TYR A 308 21.51 1.04 3.22
CA TYR A 308 20.86 -0.19 3.66
C TYR A 308 20.06 -0.79 2.50
N GLY A 309 20.15 -2.10 2.34
CA GLY A 309 19.42 -2.82 1.31
C GLY A 309 20.04 -4.17 0.99
N GLY A 310 19.36 -4.90 0.13
CA GLY A 310 19.74 -6.26 -0.23
C GLY A 310 18.73 -6.90 -1.16
N SER A 311 19.11 -8.03 -1.74
CA SER A 311 18.29 -8.77 -2.68
C SER A 311 17.65 -9.98 -2.06
N PHE A 312 16.59 -10.45 -2.71
CA PHE A 312 16.02 -11.77 -2.51
C PHE A 312 15.79 -12.46 -3.85
N LEU A 313 15.94 -13.79 -3.90
CA LEU A 313 15.64 -14.63 -5.06
C LEU A 313 15.16 -16.00 -4.55
N TYR A 314 13.90 -16.32 -4.78
CA TYR A 314 13.24 -17.51 -4.27
C TYR A 314 12.75 -18.37 -5.43
N HIS A 315 13.06 -19.67 -5.40
CA HIS A 315 12.61 -20.63 -6.40
C HIS A 315 11.28 -21.26 -5.96
N LEU A 316 10.20 -20.90 -6.65
CA LEU A 316 8.84 -21.38 -6.40
C LEU A 316 8.68 -22.83 -6.88
N ASN A 317 7.78 -23.60 -6.26
CA ASN A 317 7.42 -24.97 -6.63
C ASN A 317 5.90 -25.10 -6.84
N GLU A 318 5.41 -24.53 -7.94
CA GLU A 318 3.98 -24.45 -8.27
C GLU A 318 3.69 -24.91 -9.71
N GLY A 319 4.45 -25.89 -10.21
CA GLY A 319 4.25 -26.49 -11.54
C GLY A 319 5.01 -25.84 -12.69
N GLU A 320 5.59 -24.65 -12.49
CA GLU A 320 6.44 -23.95 -13.48
C GLU A 320 7.82 -23.63 -12.90
N PRO A 321 8.89 -23.60 -13.73
CA PRO A 321 10.22 -23.19 -13.30
C PRO A 321 10.29 -21.68 -13.07
N MET A 322 9.68 -21.22 -11.97
CA MET A 322 9.48 -19.81 -11.66
C MET A 322 10.38 -19.36 -10.51
N VAL A 323 10.86 -18.12 -10.58
CA VAL A 323 11.52 -17.43 -9.48
C VAL A 323 10.84 -16.11 -9.15
N ALA A 324 10.74 -15.81 -7.87
CA ALA A 324 10.39 -14.51 -7.35
C ALA A 324 11.65 -13.82 -6.85
N LEU A 325 11.98 -12.66 -7.43
CA LEU A 325 13.22 -11.94 -7.12
C LEU A 325 12.97 -10.45 -6.95
N GLY A 326 13.86 -9.80 -6.21
CA GLY A 326 13.73 -8.37 -5.95
C GLY A 326 14.90 -7.76 -5.21
N LEU A 327 14.86 -6.45 -5.10
CA LEU A 327 15.82 -5.64 -4.34
C LEU A 327 15.06 -4.72 -3.39
N VAL A 328 15.57 -4.61 -2.16
CA VAL A 328 15.12 -3.68 -1.14
C VAL A 328 16.18 -2.60 -0.96
N VAL A 329 15.74 -1.35 -0.87
CA VAL A 329 16.60 -0.19 -0.53
C VAL A 329 15.95 0.59 0.62
N GLY A 330 16.68 0.77 1.72
CA GLY A 330 16.28 1.63 2.84
C GLY A 330 16.05 3.05 2.35
N LEU A 331 14.89 3.63 2.66
CA LEU A 331 14.55 5.00 2.27
C LEU A 331 15.33 6.04 3.06
N ASP A 332 16.20 5.64 3.99
CA ASP A 332 17.18 6.47 4.66
C ASP A 332 18.45 6.74 3.81
N TYR A 333 18.50 6.31 2.55
CA TYR A 333 19.62 6.64 1.65
C TYR A 333 19.81 8.15 1.50
N SER A 334 21.07 8.58 1.33
CA SER A 334 21.46 9.99 1.37
C SER A 334 21.78 10.63 0.02
N ASN A 335 22.14 9.84 -1.00
CA ASN A 335 22.47 10.36 -2.32
C ASN A 335 21.17 10.58 -3.14
N PRO A 336 20.81 11.83 -3.53
CA PRO A 336 19.58 12.10 -4.28
C PRO A 336 19.60 11.56 -5.72
N TYR A 337 20.76 11.15 -6.23
CA TYR A 337 20.90 10.52 -7.54
C TYR A 337 20.63 9.01 -7.53
N LEU A 338 20.50 8.40 -6.35
CA LEU A 338 20.21 6.97 -6.25
C LEU A 338 18.81 6.66 -6.75
N SER A 339 18.69 5.68 -7.65
CA SER A 339 17.40 5.16 -8.10
C SER A 339 17.26 3.70 -7.68
N PRO A 340 16.37 3.36 -6.72
CA PRO A 340 16.15 1.98 -6.29
C PRO A 340 15.78 1.05 -7.44
N PHE A 341 15.04 1.56 -8.44
CA PHE A 341 14.74 0.82 -9.66
C PHE A 341 15.99 0.49 -10.46
N ARG A 342 16.87 1.48 -10.70
CA ARG A 342 18.09 1.24 -11.48
C ARG A 342 19.09 0.38 -10.73
N GLU A 343 19.17 0.47 -9.40
CA GLU A 343 19.94 -0.47 -8.59
C GLU A 343 19.44 -1.90 -8.74
N PHE A 344 18.12 -2.11 -8.73
CA PHE A 344 17.54 -3.43 -8.94
C PHE A 344 17.84 -3.99 -10.34
N GLN A 345 17.66 -3.17 -11.39
CA GLN A 345 17.97 -3.59 -12.76
C GLN A 345 19.46 -3.88 -12.94
N ARG A 346 20.34 -3.09 -12.31
CA ARG A 346 21.80 -3.29 -12.30
C ARG A 346 22.19 -4.55 -11.54
N TRP A 347 21.59 -4.82 -10.38
CA TRP A 347 21.89 -5.98 -9.54
C TRP A 347 21.73 -7.30 -10.30
N LYS A 348 20.71 -7.41 -11.17
CA LYS A 348 20.46 -8.63 -11.96
C LYS A 348 21.63 -9.02 -12.87
N HIS A 349 22.51 -8.08 -13.23
CA HIS A 349 23.73 -8.34 -14.02
C HIS A 349 24.89 -8.90 -13.21
N HIS A 350 24.78 -9.03 -11.89
CA HIS A 350 25.85 -9.63 -11.10
C HIS A 350 26.17 -11.06 -11.61
N PRO A 351 27.44 -11.47 -11.75
CA PRO A 351 27.81 -12.77 -12.31
C PRO A 351 27.23 -13.99 -11.59
N SER A 352 26.78 -13.84 -10.34
CA SER A 352 26.11 -14.91 -9.60
C SER A 352 24.58 -14.94 -9.74
N VAL A 353 23.99 -13.99 -10.48
CA VAL A 353 22.54 -13.82 -10.65
C VAL A 353 22.17 -13.90 -12.13
N ALA A 354 22.88 -13.18 -13.00
CA ALA A 354 22.63 -13.15 -14.44
C ALA A 354 22.49 -14.55 -15.05
N PRO A 355 23.37 -15.53 -14.75
CA PRO A 355 23.23 -16.86 -15.31
C PRO A 355 21.90 -17.53 -14.98
N THR A 356 21.25 -17.24 -13.85
CA THR A 356 19.92 -17.78 -13.50
C THR A 356 18.82 -17.25 -14.42
N LEU A 357 18.93 -16.01 -14.87
CA LEU A 357 17.91 -15.30 -15.64
C LEU A 357 18.13 -15.35 -17.15
N GLU A 358 19.35 -15.66 -17.59
CA GLU A 358 19.69 -15.84 -19.00
C GLU A 358 18.78 -16.86 -19.70
N GLY A 359 18.11 -16.41 -20.76
CA GLY A 359 17.13 -17.21 -21.50
C GLY A 359 15.74 -17.27 -20.85
N GLY A 360 15.58 -16.70 -19.66
CA GLY A 360 14.30 -16.59 -18.96
C GLY A 360 13.43 -15.45 -19.50
N SER A 361 12.18 -15.44 -19.06
CA SER A 361 11.18 -14.42 -19.40
C SER A 361 10.64 -13.77 -18.13
N ARG A 362 10.73 -12.44 -18.09
CA ARG A 362 10.10 -11.63 -17.04
C ARG A 362 8.60 -11.52 -17.32
N ILE A 363 7.77 -11.91 -16.36
CA ILE A 363 6.31 -11.98 -16.55
C ILE A 363 5.51 -10.98 -15.69
N ALA A 364 6.11 -10.44 -14.63
CA ALA A 364 5.46 -9.45 -13.78
C ALA A 364 6.49 -8.51 -13.14
N TYR A 365 6.03 -7.32 -12.77
CA TYR A 365 6.79 -6.31 -12.03
C TYR A 365 5.90 -5.63 -11.01
N GLY A 366 6.47 -5.21 -9.88
CA GLY A 366 5.80 -4.30 -8.96
C GLY A 366 6.74 -3.73 -7.91
N ALA A 367 6.22 -2.80 -7.12
CA ALA A 367 6.94 -2.24 -5.99
C ALA A 367 6.02 -1.92 -4.79
N ARG A 368 6.57 -2.00 -3.59
CA ARG A 368 5.89 -1.68 -2.34
C ARG A 368 6.87 -1.20 -1.27
N ALA A 369 6.53 -0.14 -0.55
CA ALA A 369 7.27 0.22 0.65
C ALA A 369 7.02 -0.83 1.75
N LEU A 370 8.01 -0.99 2.63
CA LEU A 370 7.98 -1.89 3.78
C LEU A 370 8.57 -1.18 5.00
N ASN A 371 8.16 -1.58 6.19
CA ASN A 371 8.65 -0.99 7.43
C ASN A 371 10.01 -1.57 7.80
N GLU A 372 10.91 -0.72 8.28
CA GLU A 372 12.19 -1.15 8.86
C GLU A 372 12.54 -0.48 10.20
N GLY A 373 11.62 0.31 10.76
CA GLY A 373 11.81 0.94 12.06
C GLY A 373 11.53 0.00 13.25
N GLY A 374 10.88 -1.13 13.01
CA GLY A 374 10.71 -2.22 13.98
C GLY A 374 10.13 -1.78 15.33
N PHE A 375 10.63 -2.41 16.41
CA PHE A 375 10.11 -2.26 17.77
C PHE A 375 10.05 -0.80 18.26
N GLN A 376 11.10 -0.02 18.00
CA GLN A 376 11.21 1.38 18.45
C GLN A 376 10.15 2.31 17.84
N SER A 377 9.55 1.88 16.73
CA SER A 377 8.65 2.71 15.91
C SER A 377 7.19 2.30 16.04
N LEU A 378 6.86 1.38 16.95
CA LEU A 378 5.49 0.96 17.20
C LEU A 378 4.72 2.10 17.89
N PRO A 379 3.65 2.65 17.27
CA PRO A 379 2.82 3.67 17.88
C PRO A 379 1.91 3.06 18.96
N LYS A 380 1.17 3.93 19.66
CA LYS A 380 -0.06 3.51 20.34
C LYS A 380 -1.02 2.93 19.29
N LEU A 381 -1.61 1.79 19.61
CA LEU A 381 -2.35 0.99 18.62
C LEU A 381 -3.86 1.16 18.69
N THR A 382 -4.34 1.83 19.74
CA THR A 382 -5.76 1.91 20.08
C THR A 382 -6.18 3.33 20.35
N PHE A 383 -7.42 3.65 19.97
CA PHE A 383 -8.07 4.93 20.21
C PHE A 383 -9.59 4.71 20.25
N PRO A 384 -10.37 5.70 20.74
CA PRO A 384 -11.82 5.61 20.75
C PRO A 384 -12.40 5.31 19.35
N GLY A 385 -13.11 4.20 19.21
CA GLY A 385 -13.72 3.76 17.96
C GLY A 385 -12.80 3.03 16.97
N GLY A 386 -11.52 2.78 17.28
CA GLY A 386 -10.67 2.07 16.33
C GLY A 386 -9.31 1.56 16.80
N LEU A 387 -8.71 0.73 15.93
CA LEU A 387 -7.46 0.00 16.18
C LEU A 387 -6.58 -0.04 14.93
N LEU A 388 -5.26 -0.13 15.11
CA LEU A 388 -4.27 -0.30 14.04
C LEU A 388 -3.68 -1.71 14.06
N ILE A 389 -3.65 -2.39 12.91
CA ILE A 389 -3.10 -3.75 12.78
C ILE A 389 -2.12 -3.91 11.61
N GLY A 390 -1.30 -4.96 11.66
CA GLY A 390 -0.42 -5.35 10.56
C GLY A 390 0.76 -4.42 10.32
N CYS A 391 1.09 -4.22 9.05
CA CYS A 391 2.17 -3.33 8.63
C CYS A 391 1.78 -1.85 8.63
N SER A 392 0.55 -1.49 8.97
CA SER A 392 0.17 -0.08 9.19
C SER A 392 0.91 0.50 10.41
N PRO A 393 0.75 -0.04 11.63
CA PRO A 393 1.58 0.34 12.78
C PRO A 393 3.02 -0.17 12.67
N GLY A 394 3.24 -1.30 11.99
CA GLY A 394 4.57 -1.72 11.52
C GLY A 394 5.20 -2.90 12.25
N PHE A 395 4.51 -4.04 12.33
CA PHE A 395 5.02 -5.26 12.99
C PHE A 395 6.03 -6.08 12.15
N MET A 396 6.86 -5.45 11.33
CA MET A 396 7.80 -6.17 10.47
C MET A 396 9.09 -6.55 11.23
N ASN A 397 9.46 -7.83 11.15
CA ASN A 397 10.80 -8.30 11.52
C ASN A 397 11.74 -8.11 10.33
N VAL A 398 12.47 -6.98 10.36
CA VAL A 398 13.32 -6.53 9.25
C VAL A 398 14.43 -7.52 8.93
N PRO A 399 15.21 -8.02 9.92
CA PRO A 399 16.26 -8.98 9.62
C PRO A 399 15.69 -10.22 8.96
N LYS A 400 14.61 -10.82 9.48
CA LYS A 400 13.98 -12.00 8.85
C LYS A 400 13.38 -11.71 7.48
N ILE A 401 13.17 -10.43 7.12
CA ILE A 401 12.37 -9.93 5.99
C ILE A 401 10.94 -10.51 6.04
N LYS A 402 10.35 -10.55 7.25
CA LYS A 402 9.03 -11.14 7.48
C LYS A 402 8.14 -10.22 8.31
N GLY A 403 6.99 -9.88 7.77
CA GLY A 403 5.93 -9.16 8.48
C GLY A 403 4.55 -9.79 8.37
N THR A 404 4.39 -10.86 7.57
CA THR A 404 3.08 -11.47 7.31
C THR A 404 2.56 -12.20 8.54
N HIS A 405 3.38 -13.03 9.19
CA HIS A 405 2.97 -13.83 10.35
C HIS A 405 2.60 -12.95 11.55
N THR A 406 3.41 -11.93 11.83
CA THR A 406 3.11 -10.93 12.87
C THR A 406 1.88 -10.10 12.52
N ALA A 407 1.69 -9.76 11.24
CA ALA A 407 0.50 -9.04 10.79
C ALA A 407 -0.79 -9.85 10.96
N MET A 408 -0.77 -11.13 10.57
CA MET A 408 -1.91 -12.05 10.78
C MET A 408 -2.24 -12.19 12.26
N LYS A 409 -1.23 -12.47 13.10
CA LYS A 409 -1.44 -12.63 14.54
C LYS A 409 -1.92 -11.33 15.19
N SER A 410 -1.48 -10.16 14.72
CA SER A 410 -1.99 -8.87 15.21
C SER A 410 -3.48 -8.69 14.89
N GLY A 411 -3.96 -9.16 13.72
CA GLY A 411 -5.38 -9.15 13.37
C GLY A 411 -6.21 -10.10 14.23
N MET A 412 -5.68 -11.30 14.52
CA MET A 412 -6.34 -12.27 15.41
C MET A 412 -6.52 -11.73 16.83
N LEU A 413 -5.47 -11.13 17.40
CA LEU A 413 -5.52 -10.55 18.74
C LEU A 413 -6.46 -9.34 18.82
N ALA A 414 -6.54 -8.54 17.74
CA ALA A 414 -7.51 -7.46 17.65
C ALA A 414 -8.93 -8.02 17.61
N ALA A 415 -9.19 -9.03 16.78
CA ALA A 415 -10.49 -9.71 16.71
C ALA A 415 -10.94 -10.27 18.06
N GLU A 416 -10.06 -10.97 18.77
CA GLU A 416 -10.34 -11.53 20.10
C GLU A 416 -10.71 -10.42 21.11
N ALA A 417 -9.98 -9.30 21.11
CA ALA A 417 -10.24 -8.18 22.00
C ALA A 417 -11.54 -7.43 21.65
N ILE A 418 -11.81 -7.21 20.36
CA ILE A 418 -13.04 -6.55 19.88
C ILE A 418 -14.25 -7.40 20.19
N PHE A 419 -14.22 -8.69 19.86
CA PHE A 419 -15.35 -9.59 20.05
C PHE A 419 -15.80 -9.64 21.51
N ALA A 420 -14.83 -9.71 22.43
CA ALA A 420 -15.09 -9.70 23.87
C ALA A 420 -15.81 -8.42 24.34
N LYS A 421 -15.54 -7.27 23.71
CA LYS A 421 -16.18 -5.98 24.05
C LYS A 421 -17.51 -5.77 23.33
N VAL A 422 -17.53 -5.93 22.02
CA VAL A 422 -18.70 -5.63 21.18
C VAL A 422 -19.90 -6.54 21.49
N THR A 423 -19.64 -7.73 22.04
CA THR A 423 -20.69 -8.68 22.42
C THR A 423 -20.98 -8.73 23.92
N ASP A 424 -20.40 -7.82 24.70
CA ASP A 424 -20.71 -7.64 26.12
C ASP A 424 -21.94 -6.72 26.26
N GLU A 425 -23.07 -7.30 26.63
CA GLU A 425 -24.34 -6.58 26.82
C GLU A 425 -24.28 -5.55 27.96
N SER A 426 -23.29 -5.67 28.85
CA SER A 426 -23.09 -4.76 29.98
C SER A 426 -22.10 -3.63 29.68
N LEU A 427 -21.57 -3.56 28.46
CA LEU A 427 -20.55 -2.58 28.09
C LEU A 427 -21.09 -1.16 28.19
N GLN A 428 -20.57 -0.40 29.15
CA GLN A 428 -20.66 1.05 29.15
C GLN A 428 -19.39 1.62 28.51
N SER A 429 -19.56 2.34 27.40
CA SER A 429 -18.45 3.04 26.75
C SER A 429 -18.50 4.53 27.10
N GLU A 430 -17.34 5.11 27.41
CA GLU A 430 -17.21 6.55 27.69
C GLU A 430 -17.41 7.41 26.42
N THR A 431 -17.25 6.80 25.25
CA THR A 431 -17.40 7.40 23.92
C THR A 431 -18.34 6.56 23.06
N ALA A 432 -18.95 7.16 22.04
CA ALA A 432 -19.81 6.47 21.09
C ALA A 432 -19.07 5.34 20.36
N GLY A 433 -17.85 5.61 19.89
CA GLY A 433 -16.95 4.59 19.36
C GLY A 433 -16.27 3.80 20.49
N VAL A 434 -16.30 2.47 20.43
CA VAL A 434 -15.76 1.62 21.49
C VAL A 434 -14.23 1.68 21.50
N HIS A 435 -13.64 1.98 22.66
CA HIS A 435 -12.19 1.89 22.85
C HIS A 435 -11.77 0.51 23.38
N VAL A 436 -10.83 -0.15 22.68
CA VAL A 436 -10.38 -1.52 23.01
C VAL A 436 -8.89 -1.55 23.40
N PRO A 437 -8.50 -1.02 24.56
CA PRO A 437 -7.10 -1.00 25.01
C PRO A 437 -6.52 -2.40 25.29
N GLU A 438 -7.37 -3.40 25.53
CA GLU A 438 -6.98 -4.79 25.79
C GLU A 438 -6.20 -5.41 24.62
N TYR A 439 -6.45 -4.95 23.39
CA TYR A 439 -5.69 -5.37 22.21
C TYR A 439 -4.18 -5.13 22.40
N GLU A 440 -3.78 -3.94 22.83
CA GLU A 440 -2.37 -3.61 23.00
C GLU A 440 -1.72 -4.41 24.14
N GLN A 441 -2.49 -4.72 25.18
CA GLN A 441 -2.03 -5.58 26.29
C GLN A 441 -1.80 -7.02 25.83
N SER A 442 -2.74 -7.58 25.07
CA SER A 442 -2.63 -8.92 24.49
C SER A 442 -1.46 -9.00 23.50
N LEU A 443 -1.25 -7.95 22.69
CA LEU A 443 -0.12 -7.86 21.79
C LEU A 443 1.21 -7.87 22.54
N LYS A 444 1.36 -7.08 23.61
CA LYS A 444 2.57 -7.02 24.46
C LYS A 444 2.88 -8.35 25.13
N LYS A 445 1.86 -9.16 25.43
CA LYS A 445 2.00 -10.51 26.01
C LYS A 445 2.31 -11.58 24.96
N SER A 446 2.00 -11.33 23.70
CA SER A 446 2.16 -12.28 22.60
C SER A 446 3.62 -12.51 22.19
N TRP A 447 3.84 -13.51 21.34
CA TRP A 447 5.14 -13.79 20.75
C TRP A 447 5.62 -12.68 19.80
N ILE A 448 4.72 -11.88 19.22
CA ILE A 448 5.07 -10.74 18.34
C ILE A 448 5.98 -9.77 19.08
N TRP A 449 5.62 -9.40 20.31
CA TRP A 449 6.36 -8.41 21.09
C TRP A 449 7.78 -8.90 21.39
N LYS A 450 7.90 -10.17 21.81
CA LYS A 450 9.19 -10.82 22.09
C LYS A 450 10.05 -10.92 20.83
N GLU A 451 9.45 -11.29 19.69
CA GLU A 451 10.16 -11.41 18.41
C GLU A 451 10.73 -10.07 17.97
N LEU A 452 9.91 -9.01 17.93
CA LEU A 452 10.34 -7.67 17.52
C LEU A 452 11.37 -7.09 18.49
N TYR A 453 11.19 -7.30 19.80
CA TYR A 453 12.14 -6.84 20.81
C TYR A 453 13.51 -7.50 20.66
N ALA A 454 13.57 -8.80 20.37
CA ALA A 454 14.84 -9.52 20.23
C ALA A 454 15.69 -9.04 19.04
N VAL A 455 15.07 -8.51 17.98
CA VAL A 455 15.77 -8.02 16.79
C VAL A 455 15.92 -6.49 16.73
N ARG A 456 15.41 -5.77 17.73
CA ARG A 456 15.23 -4.30 17.72
C ARG A 456 16.49 -3.50 17.36
N ASN A 457 17.66 -4.01 17.69
CA ASN A 457 18.92 -3.30 17.49
C ASN A 457 19.63 -3.62 16.17
N ILE A 458 19.17 -4.64 15.41
CA ILE A 458 19.87 -5.05 14.18
C ILE A 458 19.84 -3.91 13.15
N ARG A 459 18.68 -3.40 12.73
CA ARG A 459 18.63 -2.33 11.71
C ARG A 459 19.35 -1.05 12.17
N PRO A 460 19.10 -0.49 13.36
CA PRO A 460 19.81 0.71 13.82
C PRO A 460 21.33 0.53 13.90
N SER A 461 21.83 -0.69 14.12
CA SER A 461 23.26 -0.94 14.20
C SER A 461 23.99 -0.67 12.88
N PHE A 462 23.29 -0.49 11.75
CA PHE A 462 23.90 -0.12 10.46
C PHE A 462 24.28 1.37 10.39
N HIS A 463 23.80 2.22 11.31
CA HIS A 463 24.05 3.68 11.32
C HIS A 463 25.42 4.09 11.87
N ASN A 464 26.40 3.20 11.79
CA ASN A 464 27.76 3.46 12.26
C ASN A 464 28.72 3.69 11.06
N TYR A 465 29.94 4.12 11.35
CA TYR A 465 30.97 4.41 10.34
C TYR A 465 31.25 3.25 9.35
N PHE A 466 31.10 2.00 9.80
CA PHE A 466 31.32 0.78 9.02
C PHE A 466 30.07 0.30 8.24
N GLY A 467 28.92 0.94 8.44
CA GLY A 467 27.69 0.65 7.70
C GLY A 467 27.27 -0.82 7.79
N LEU A 468 26.98 -1.41 6.63
CA LEU A 468 26.70 -2.83 6.39
C LEU A 468 27.55 -3.77 7.23
N TYR A 469 28.88 -3.61 7.20
CA TYR A 469 29.80 -4.52 7.88
C TYR A 469 29.70 -4.40 9.39
N GLY A 470 29.49 -3.18 9.91
CA GLY A 470 29.25 -2.96 11.33
C GLY A 470 27.93 -3.58 11.79
N GLY A 471 26.88 -3.46 10.98
CA GLY A 471 25.58 -4.08 11.27
C GLY A 471 25.62 -5.62 11.25
N MET A 472 26.35 -6.19 10.29
CA MET A 472 26.59 -7.65 10.24
C MET A 472 27.38 -8.14 11.45
N PHE A 473 28.46 -7.43 11.83
CA PHE A 473 29.23 -7.75 13.03
C PHE A 473 28.35 -7.66 14.29
N TYR A 474 27.56 -6.59 14.44
CA TYR A 474 26.63 -6.42 15.55
C TYR A 474 25.64 -7.59 15.63
N THR A 475 25.12 -8.04 14.48
CA THR A 475 24.21 -9.20 14.40
C THR A 475 24.90 -10.48 14.87
N GLY A 476 26.14 -10.73 14.45
CA GLY A 476 26.92 -11.89 14.89
C GLY A 476 27.19 -11.91 16.40
N VAL A 477 27.42 -10.75 17.02
CA VAL A 477 27.67 -10.67 18.47
C VAL A 477 26.35 -10.66 19.25
N PHE A 478 25.56 -9.62 19.10
CA PHE A 478 24.43 -9.35 20.01
C PHE A 478 23.20 -10.20 19.72
N TYR A 479 22.99 -10.62 18.47
CA TYR A 479 21.87 -11.49 18.14
C TYR A 479 22.25 -12.96 18.12
N TRP A 480 23.28 -13.35 17.38
CA TRP A 480 23.62 -14.78 17.27
C TRP A 480 24.14 -15.38 18.58
N ILE A 481 24.96 -14.66 19.35
CA ILE A 481 25.45 -15.15 20.65
C ILE A 481 24.46 -14.78 21.78
N PHE A 482 24.11 -13.49 21.90
CA PHE A 482 23.35 -13.00 23.06
C PHE A 482 21.82 -12.95 22.88
N ARG A 483 21.30 -13.30 21.70
CA ARG A 483 19.86 -13.40 21.40
C ARG A 483 19.08 -12.10 21.64
N GLY A 484 19.70 -10.94 21.43
CA GLY A 484 19.03 -9.64 21.57
C GLY A 484 18.75 -9.23 23.03
N LYS A 485 19.45 -9.86 23.98
CA LYS A 485 19.28 -9.64 25.42
C LYS A 485 20.11 -8.47 25.96
N GLU A 486 20.76 -7.70 25.10
CA GLU A 486 21.47 -6.49 25.53
C GLU A 486 20.56 -5.55 26.35
N PRO A 487 21.06 -4.92 27.42
CA PRO A 487 20.29 -4.07 28.32
C PRO A 487 20.06 -2.65 27.76
N TRP A 488 20.08 -2.47 26.44
CA TRP A 488 19.87 -1.19 25.77
C TRP A 488 19.04 -1.32 24.49
N THR A 489 18.57 -0.19 23.97
CA THR A 489 17.86 -0.10 22.69
C THR A 489 18.46 1.06 21.89
N LEU A 490 19.01 0.76 20.72
CA LEU A 490 19.55 1.73 19.77
C LEU A 490 18.42 2.55 19.15
N LYS A 491 18.76 3.76 18.68
CA LYS A 491 17.85 4.69 18.02
C LYS A 491 18.11 4.78 16.52
N HIS A 492 17.08 5.12 15.76
CA HIS A 492 17.17 5.46 14.33
C HIS A 492 17.72 6.88 14.16
N SER A 493 18.17 7.21 12.95
CA SER A 493 18.73 8.52 12.58
C SER A 493 17.69 9.62 12.34
N GLY A 494 16.40 9.36 12.56
CA GLY A 494 15.30 10.29 12.31
C GLY A 494 14.35 9.80 11.23
N LYS A 495 13.71 10.74 10.52
CA LYS A 495 12.83 10.41 9.38
C LYS A 495 13.66 10.19 8.12
N ASP A 496 13.19 9.29 7.27
CA ASP A 496 13.83 8.96 5.98
C ASP A 496 13.84 10.15 5.00
N ALA A 497 12.81 10.98 5.04
CA ALA A 497 12.69 12.22 4.27
C ALA A 497 13.88 13.18 4.53
N ASP A 498 14.37 13.23 5.76
CA ASP A 498 15.39 14.19 6.19
C ASP A 498 16.83 13.70 5.90
N GLN A 499 17.00 12.49 5.33
CA GLN A 499 18.32 11.88 5.16
C GLN A 499 19.03 12.27 3.85
N LEU A 500 18.34 12.91 2.90
CA LEU A 500 18.95 13.33 1.64
C LEU A 500 19.93 14.49 1.85
N LYS A 501 21.10 14.37 1.22
CA LYS A 501 22.04 15.47 1.06
C LYS A 501 21.68 16.31 -0.16
N PRO A 502 22.05 17.60 -0.20
CA PRO A 502 21.95 18.40 -1.41
C PRO A 502 22.69 17.74 -2.58
N ALA A 503 22.15 17.86 -3.78
CA ALA A 503 22.69 17.26 -5.00
C ALA A 503 24.12 17.72 -5.29
N LYS A 504 24.41 19.01 -5.07
CA LYS A 504 25.76 19.60 -5.21
C LYS A 504 26.84 18.94 -4.34
N ASP A 505 26.45 18.29 -3.25
CA ASP A 505 27.35 17.62 -2.29
C ASP A 505 27.47 16.11 -2.57
N CYS A 506 26.85 15.63 -3.65
CA CYS A 506 26.80 14.23 -4.04
C CYS A 506 27.30 14.04 -5.47
N THR A 507 27.73 12.82 -5.78
CA THR A 507 28.12 12.44 -7.14
C THR A 507 26.96 11.70 -7.81
N PRO A 508 26.56 12.09 -9.04
CA PRO A 508 25.63 11.32 -9.85
C PRO A 508 26.08 9.86 -10.01
N ILE A 509 25.12 8.95 -10.02
CA ILE A 509 25.38 7.52 -10.23
C ILE A 509 25.14 7.19 -11.69
N GLU A 510 26.19 6.78 -12.39
CA GLU A 510 26.12 6.31 -13.77
C GLU A 510 25.50 4.90 -13.81
N TYR A 511 24.23 4.82 -14.21
CA TYR A 511 23.51 3.57 -14.36
C TYR A 511 23.62 3.03 -15.80
N PRO A 512 23.96 1.75 -16.00
CA PRO A 512 23.92 1.13 -17.32
C PRO A 512 22.56 1.27 -17.99
N LYS A 513 22.56 1.35 -19.32
CA LYS A 513 21.32 1.26 -20.11
C LYS A 513 20.77 -0.18 -20.01
N PRO A 514 19.44 -0.35 -19.93
CA PRO A 514 18.85 -1.68 -19.93
C PRO A 514 19.14 -2.40 -21.26
N ASP A 515 19.38 -3.71 -21.19
CA ASP A 515 19.67 -4.58 -22.33
C ASP A 515 18.42 -5.23 -22.96
N GLY A 516 17.25 -5.04 -22.35
CA GLY A 516 15.98 -5.62 -22.79
C GLY A 516 15.88 -7.13 -22.61
N LYS A 517 16.83 -7.75 -21.88
CA LYS A 517 16.89 -9.20 -21.66
C LYS A 517 16.95 -9.56 -20.19
N ILE A 518 17.92 -9.02 -19.47
CA ILE A 518 18.07 -9.19 -18.02
C ILE A 518 17.55 -7.95 -17.29
N SER A 519 17.75 -6.78 -17.89
CA SER A 519 17.41 -5.46 -17.37
C SER A 519 16.51 -4.70 -18.33
N PHE A 520 15.57 -3.92 -17.79
CA PHE A 520 14.52 -3.28 -18.56
C PHE A 520 14.32 -1.83 -18.13
N ASP A 521 13.68 -1.05 -18.99
CA ASP A 521 13.27 0.31 -18.69
C ASP A 521 12.04 0.33 -17.77
N LEU A 522 11.75 1.52 -17.23
CA LEU A 522 10.69 1.71 -16.25
C LEU A 522 9.29 1.55 -16.85
N LEU A 523 9.07 1.96 -18.10
CA LEU A 523 7.75 1.93 -18.74
C LEU A 523 7.33 0.49 -19.05
N SER A 524 8.24 -0.32 -19.61
CA SER A 524 7.97 -1.75 -19.82
C SER A 524 7.76 -2.50 -18.49
N SER A 525 8.43 -2.07 -17.42
CA SER A 525 8.17 -2.55 -16.06
C SER A 525 6.76 -2.18 -15.59
N VAL A 526 6.34 -0.92 -15.71
CA VAL A 526 5.00 -0.46 -15.30
C VAL A 526 3.91 -1.23 -16.06
N ALA A 527 4.09 -1.50 -17.35
CA ALA A 527 3.15 -2.33 -18.11
C ALA A 527 2.96 -3.72 -17.49
N LEU A 528 4.04 -4.37 -17.02
CA LEU A 528 4.00 -5.68 -16.35
C LEU A 528 3.43 -5.65 -14.92
N SER A 529 3.16 -4.48 -14.36
CA SER A 529 2.36 -4.37 -13.12
C SER A 529 0.86 -4.42 -13.36
N GLY A 530 0.44 -4.25 -14.63
CA GLY A 530 -0.97 -4.11 -15.01
C GLY A 530 -1.66 -2.90 -14.38
N THR A 531 -0.89 -1.93 -13.86
CA THR A 531 -1.46 -0.78 -13.16
C THR A 531 -2.20 0.13 -14.13
N ASN A 532 -3.39 0.57 -13.75
CA ASN A 532 -4.15 1.57 -14.48
C ASN A 532 -5.10 2.34 -13.56
N HIS A 533 -5.52 3.53 -13.99
CA HIS A 533 -6.52 4.36 -13.33
C HIS A 533 -7.38 5.06 -14.40
N GLU A 534 -8.57 5.54 -14.04
CA GLU A 534 -9.31 6.49 -14.87
C GLU A 534 -8.42 7.73 -15.11
N GLY A 535 -8.20 8.10 -16.38
CA GLY A 535 -7.24 9.14 -16.77
C GLY A 535 -7.77 10.55 -16.51
N ASP A 536 -9.09 10.70 -16.47
CA ASP A 536 -9.77 11.96 -16.15
C ASP A 536 -10.26 11.99 -14.70
N GLN A 537 -9.33 11.82 -13.75
CA GLN A 537 -9.60 12.04 -12.32
C GLN A 537 -8.50 12.91 -11.70
N PRO A 538 -8.76 13.64 -10.61
CA PRO A 538 -7.74 14.42 -9.92
C PRO A 538 -6.55 13.54 -9.48
N PRO A 539 -5.30 14.00 -9.62
CA PRO A 539 -4.16 13.24 -9.13
C PRO A 539 -4.27 12.94 -7.62
N HIS A 540 -4.25 11.66 -7.26
CA HIS A 540 -4.21 11.20 -5.86
C HIS A 540 -2.83 11.38 -5.19
N LEU A 541 -1.85 11.91 -5.94
CA LEU A 541 -0.54 12.32 -5.46
C LEU A 541 -0.61 13.84 -5.22
N THR A 542 -1.25 14.22 -4.12
CA THR A 542 -1.54 15.63 -3.84
C THR A 542 -0.28 16.36 -3.35
N LEU A 543 -0.11 17.62 -3.74
CA LEU A 543 0.93 18.50 -3.21
C LEU A 543 0.27 19.51 -2.27
N MET A 544 0.90 19.78 -1.12
CA MET A 544 0.45 20.89 -0.27
C MET A 544 0.76 22.26 -0.90
N ASP A 545 1.85 22.33 -1.66
CA ASP A 545 2.26 23.50 -2.46
C ASP A 545 2.85 23.04 -3.80
N ASP A 546 2.22 23.44 -4.91
CA ASP A 546 2.61 23.06 -6.27
C ASP A 546 3.97 23.65 -6.71
N SER A 547 4.48 24.67 -6.02
CA SER A 547 5.75 25.34 -6.36
C SER A 547 6.99 24.63 -5.79
N ILE A 548 6.84 23.94 -4.65
CA ILE A 548 7.94 23.32 -3.90
C ILE A 548 8.74 22.28 -4.69
N PRO A 549 8.13 21.43 -5.55
CA PRO A 549 8.90 20.49 -6.34
C PRO A 549 9.98 21.19 -7.18
N VAL A 550 9.62 22.25 -7.91
CA VAL A 550 10.59 22.99 -8.72
C VAL A 550 11.50 23.86 -7.83
N ALA A 551 10.91 24.65 -6.93
CA ALA A 551 11.63 25.66 -6.16
C ALA A 551 12.61 25.07 -5.13
N LYS A 552 12.37 23.83 -4.67
CA LYS A 552 13.17 23.19 -3.63
C LYS A 552 13.67 21.81 -4.04
N ASN A 553 12.79 20.89 -4.45
CA ASN A 553 13.20 19.51 -4.71
C ASN A 553 14.15 19.42 -5.91
N LEU A 554 13.80 20.05 -7.04
CA LEU A 554 14.66 20.17 -8.21
C LEU A 554 15.88 21.04 -7.91
N ALA A 555 15.68 22.23 -7.33
CA ALA A 555 16.76 23.19 -7.11
C ALA A 555 17.87 22.69 -6.14
N ILE A 556 17.51 21.96 -5.08
CA ILE A 556 18.46 21.54 -4.03
C ILE A 556 18.88 20.07 -4.19
N TYR A 557 17.93 19.20 -4.54
CA TYR A 557 18.11 17.75 -4.55
C TYR A 557 18.05 17.15 -5.97
N ASP A 558 17.98 17.99 -7.00
CA ASP A 558 17.88 17.55 -8.40
C ASP A 558 16.69 16.62 -8.68
N GLY A 559 15.56 16.88 -8.03
CA GLY A 559 14.28 16.23 -8.33
C GLY A 559 14.27 14.72 -8.02
N PRO A 560 14.52 14.30 -6.77
CA PRO A 560 14.64 12.89 -6.40
C PRO A 560 13.38 12.07 -6.71
N GLU A 561 12.21 12.69 -6.80
CA GLU A 561 10.95 12.07 -7.17
C GLU A 561 10.93 11.40 -8.56
N GLN A 562 11.79 11.84 -9.48
CA GLN A 562 11.99 11.17 -10.76
C GLN A 562 12.73 9.83 -10.64
N ARG A 563 13.42 9.59 -9.51
CA ARG A 563 14.34 8.45 -9.32
C ARG A 563 13.86 7.47 -8.27
N PHE A 564 13.29 7.95 -7.17
CA PHE A 564 12.76 7.09 -6.12
C PHE A 564 11.41 6.48 -6.48
N CYS A 565 10.68 7.10 -7.42
CA CYS A 565 9.40 6.59 -7.87
C CYS A 565 9.62 5.33 -8.71
N PRO A 566 9.09 4.16 -8.31
CA PRO A 566 9.28 2.92 -9.06
C PRO A 566 8.35 2.80 -10.27
N ALA A 567 7.70 3.90 -10.69
CA ALA A 567 6.70 3.89 -11.75
C ALA A 567 6.70 5.12 -12.68
N GLY A 568 7.68 6.04 -12.54
CA GLY A 568 7.79 7.19 -13.43
C GLY A 568 6.58 8.14 -13.36
N VAL A 569 5.99 8.28 -12.18
CA VAL A 569 4.83 9.17 -11.96
C VAL A 569 5.24 10.64 -12.05
N TYR A 570 6.43 10.99 -11.60
CA TYR A 570 6.90 12.38 -11.52
C TYR A 570 7.93 12.65 -12.61
N GLU A 571 7.69 13.67 -13.42
CA GLU A 571 8.59 14.11 -14.49
C GLU A 571 8.69 15.64 -14.49
N TYR A 572 9.89 16.17 -14.70
CA TYR A 572 10.12 17.61 -14.84
C TYR A 572 10.22 17.90 -16.34
N VAL A 573 9.25 18.62 -16.86
CA VAL A 573 9.15 18.95 -18.29
C VAL A 573 9.42 20.43 -18.50
N PRO A 574 10.06 20.82 -19.62
CA PRO A 574 10.30 22.22 -19.93
C PRO A 574 8.99 23.04 -19.95
N LEU A 575 9.05 24.28 -19.46
CA LEU A 575 7.95 25.22 -19.60
C LEU A 575 7.75 25.60 -21.08
N GLU A 576 6.51 25.89 -21.49
CA GLU A 576 6.19 26.31 -22.87
C GLU A 576 6.88 27.63 -23.26
N THR A 577 7.20 28.46 -22.27
CA THR A 577 7.99 29.70 -22.43
C THR A 577 9.47 29.45 -22.76
N GLY A 578 9.95 28.21 -22.59
CA GLY A 578 11.35 27.82 -22.84
C GLY A 578 12.31 28.04 -21.67
N GLU A 579 11.94 28.84 -20.67
CA GLU A 579 12.75 29.10 -19.47
C GLU A 579 12.19 28.36 -18.25
N GLY A 580 12.93 27.36 -17.74
CA GLY A 580 12.59 26.62 -16.53
C GLY A 580 11.83 25.31 -16.78
N MET A 581 11.48 24.64 -15.68
CA MET A 581 10.80 23.34 -15.67
C MET A 581 9.51 23.43 -14.87
N ARG A 582 8.52 22.61 -15.22
CA ARG A 582 7.35 22.31 -14.39
C ARG A 582 7.32 20.83 -14.04
N LEU A 583 6.76 20.50 -12.89
CA LEU A 583 6.46 19.12 -12.55
C LEU A 583 5.20 18.66 -13.32
N GLN A 584 5.24 17.45 -13.85
CA GLN A 584 4.11 16.72 -14.39
C GLN A 584 3.88 15.46 -13.55
N ILE A 585 2.64 15.25 -13.11
CA ILE A 585 2.21 14.05 -12.37
C ILE A 585 1.40 13.15 -13.30
N ASN A 586 2.01 12.03 -13.69
CA ASN A 586 1.41 10.94 -14.45
C ASN A 586 0.74 9.94 -13.48
N ALA A 587 -0.31 10.39 -12.78
CA ALA A 587 -0.94 9.66 -11.68
C ALA A 587 -1.45 8.26 -12.06
N GLN A 588 -1.81 8.06 -13.34
CA GLN A 588 -2.29 6.79 -13.88
C GLN A 588 -1.27 5.64 -13.78
N ASN A 589 0.04 5.96 -13.69
CA ASN A 589 1.10 4.97 -13.57
C ASN A 589 1.31 4.49 -12.12
N CYS A 590 0.64 5.08 -11.13
CA CYS A 590 0.97 4.86 -9.72
C CYS A 590 0.74 3.42 -9.26
N VAL A 591 1.79 2.73 -8.82
CA VAL A 591 1.68 1.36 -8.24
C VAL A 591 1.35 1.34 -6.74
N HIS A 592 0.95 2.49 -6.18
CA HIS A 592 0.54 2.68 -4.78
C HIS A 592 1.60 2.30 -3.74
N CYS A 593 2.89 2.27 -4.12
CA CYS A 593 3.98 1.83 -3.25
C CYS A 593 4.17 2.65 -1.97
N LYS A 594 3.65 3.89 -1.93
CA LYS A 594 3.76 4.90 -0.85
C LYS A 594 5.13 5.58 -0.70
N THR A 595 6.12 5.24 -1.51
CA THR A 595 7.49 5.81 -1.40
C THR A 595 7.54 7.32 -1.49
N CYS A 596 6.76 7.95 -2.37
CA CYS A 596 6.82 9.40 -2.57
C CYS A 596 6.37 10.20 -1.33
N ASP A 597 5.35 9.72 -0.61
CA ASP A 597 4.90 10.31 0.65
C ASP A 597 5.99 10.18 1.76
N ILE A 598 6.68 9.03 1.76
CA ILE A 598 7.73 8.72 2.75
C ILE A 598 9.03 9.51 2.48
N LYS A 599 9.47 9.58 1.22
CA LYS A 599 10.85 9.98 0.86
C LYS A 599 10.99 11.42 0.34
N ASP A 600 9.89 12.11 0.06
CA ASP A 600 9.96 13.52 -0.34
C ASP A 600 10.67 14.35 0.76
N PRO A 601 11.84 14.96 0.48
CA PRO A 601 12.61 15.73 1.47
C PRO A 601 11.91 17.00 1.92
N SER A 602 10.87 17.43 1.20
CA SER A 602 10.04 18.56 1.59
C SER A 602 8.78 18.15 2.33
N GLN A 603 8.48 16.84 2.41
CA GLN A 603 7.24 16.30 2.98
C GLN A 603 6.01 17.02 2.43
N ASN A 604 6.03 17.40 1.15
CA ASN A 604 5.02 18.15 0.43
C ASN A 604 3.98 17.23 -0.23
N ILE A 605 4.39 16.01 -0.61
CA ILE A 605 3.51 15.00 -1.18
C ILE A 605 2.65 14.36 -0.09
N ASN A 606 1.34 14.28 -0.34
CA ASN A 606 0.41 13.48 0.44
C ASN A 606 -0.32 12.50 -0.50
N TRP A 607 -0.03 11.20 -0.34
CA TRP A 607 -0.70 10.14 -1.08
C TRP A 607 -2.08 9.91 -0.47
N VAL A 608 -3.12 10.03 -1.29
CA VAL A 608 -4.49 9.63 -0.96
C VAL A 608 -4.94 8.53 -1.90
N VAL A 609 -6.11 7.94 -1.63
CA VAL A 609 -6.67 6.93 -2.54
C VAL A 609 -7.18 7.61 -3.82
N PRO A 610 -6.91 7.03 -5.01
CA PRO A 610 -7.68 7.36 -6.21
C PRO A 610 -9.10 6.79 -6.11
N GLU A 611 -9.88 6.94 -7.18
CA GLU A 611 -11.09 6.12 -7.36
C GLU A 611 -10.76 4.62 -7.15
N GLY A 612 -11.70 3.93 -6.51
CA GLY A 612 -11.60 2.51 -6.20
C GLY A 612 -11.35 1.65 -7.44
N SER A 613 -10.76 0.46 -7.26
CA SER A 613 -10.27 -0.44 -8.31
C SER A 613 -9.05 0.06 -9.11
N GLY A 614 -8.72 1.35 -9.07
CA GLY A 614 -7.49 1.88 -9.66
C GLY A 614 -6.24 1.39 -8.92
N GLY A 615 -5.15 1.18 -9.65
CA GLY A 615 -3.88 0.70 -9.12
C GLY A 615 -3.36 -0.55 -9.81
N PRO A 616 -2.37 -1.24 -9.21
CA PRO A 616 -1.81 -2.48 -9.75
C PRO A 616 -2.82 -3.59 -10.01
N ALA A 617 -2.54 -4.44 -11.00
CA ALA A 617 -3.28 -5.68 -11.25
C ALA A 617 -2.39 -6.89 -10.99
N TYR A 618 -1.77 -6.93 -9.81
CA TYR A 618 -0.82 -8.00 -9.47
C TYR A 618 -1.52 -9.37 -9.42
N ASN A 619 -0.85 -10.39 -9.95
CA ASN A 619 -1.30 -11.77 -9.87
C ASN A 619 -0.25 -12.61 -9.13
N GLY A 620 -0.54 -12.95 -7.87
CA GLY A 620 0.38 -13.75 -7.05
C GLY A 620 1.75 -13.10 -6.84
N MET A 621 1.78 -11.76 -6.69
CA MET A 621 2.99 -10.99 -6.38
C MET A 621 3.26 -10.89 -4.89
#